data_AF-A0A9J6G5A4-F1
#
_entry.id   AF-A0A9J6G5A4-F1
#
_cell.length_a   1.000
_cell.length_b   1.000
_cell.length_c   1.000
_cell.angle_alpha   90.00
_cell.angle_beta   90.00
_cell.angle_gamma   90.00
#
_symmetry.space_group_name_H-M   'P 1'
#
loop_
_entity.id
_entity.type
_entity.pdbx_description
1 polymer ?
#
loop_
_entity_poly.entity_id
_entity_poly.type
_entity_poly.pdbx_seq_one_letter_code
_entity_poly.pdbx_strand_id
1 'polypeptide(L)'
;MSDAGVGLAEQSRRAFSFKRRRITGFLLLCIYLVLTREFLCASGTGQAERQTYCRFHHAARFTSGSHRSNLRPPAAGMTTVGVAGMELPWAHLCLLLAASCTLWPATRSFQHVCYLRAENKSLPFAKVDVGLCSHIILGFAAVASDGSLDLDPVGGLQHLASFALLRRRKPDLKLMLSVGGGGGNKNFKKMVAGASRTRRFIFSAVSALRAARLDGLDLDWEFPKVLDAVPFVHLLKVLISLFSALIG
;
A
#
# COMPACT_ATOMS: atom_id res chain seq x y z
N MET A 1 -49.24 15.53 -27.18
CA MET A 1 -48.62 15.10 -25.92
C MET A 1 -48.43 13.60 -25.95
N SER A 2 -47.26 12.99 -25.92
CA SER A 2 -45.87 13.43 -26.07
C SER A 2 -45.10 12.11 -26.17
N ASP A 3 -44.51 11.85 -27.34
CA ASP A 3 -43.59 10.74 -27.62
C ASP A 3 -42.25 11.00 -26.92
N ALA A 4 -41.84 10.10 -26.03
CA ALA A 4 -40.50 10.08 -25.45
C ALA A 4 -40.16 8.64 -25.05
N GLY A 5 -39.51 7.88 -25.94
CA GLY A 5 -39.11 6.52 -25.61
C GLY A 5 -38.23 5.79 -26.62
N VAL A 6 -38.11 6.26 -27.86
CA VAL A 6 -37.30 5.58 -28.89
C VAL A 6 -36.49 6.61 -29.67
N GLY A 7 -35.53 7.25 -29.01
CA GLY A 7 -34.79 8.38 -29.61
C GLY A 7 -33.39 8.66 -29.05
N LEU A 8 -32.84 7.76 -28.21
CA LEU A 8 -31.50 7.96 -27.60
C LEU A 8 -30.50 6.85 -27.94
N ALA A 9 -30.87 5.83 -28.72
CA ALA A 9 -29.97 4.78 -29.20
C ALA A 9 -29.50 4.96 -30.66
N GLU A 10 -30.07 5.93 -31.38
CA GLU A 10 -29.76 6.21 -32.79
C GLU A 10 -28.76 7.37 -32.98
N GLN A 11 -28.54 8.19 -31.94
CA GLN A 11 -27.71 9.40 -32.02
C GLN A 11 -26.22 9.17 -31.66
N SER A 12 -25.83 7.94 -31.33
CA SER A 12 -24.43 7.56 -31.11
C SER A 12 -23.76 6.90 -32.34
N ARG A 13 -24.50 6.63 -33.42
CA ARG A 13 -23.96 5.96 -34.63
C ARG A 13 -23.58 6.90 -35.79
N ARG A 14 -23.60 8.22 -35.59
CA ARG A 14 -23.23 9.21 -36.63
C ARG A 14 -22.24 10.29 -36.18
N ALA A 15 -21.36 9.94 -35.25
CA ALA A 15 -20.24 10.81 -34.88
C ALA A 15 -18.94 10.00 -34.72
N PHE A 16 -18.57 9.21 -35.73
CA PHE A 16 -17.18 8.77 -35.91
C PHE A 16 -16.90 8.40 -37.37
N SER A 17 -17.20 9.33 -38.28
CA SER A 17 -16.60 9.33 -39.62
C SER A 17 -15.42 10.30 -39.59
N PHE A 18 -14.31 9.84 -39.01
CA PHE A 18 -13.02 10.50 -39.14
C PHE A 18 -11.97 9.45 -39.44
N LYS A 19 -11.63 9.37 -40.73
CA LYS A 19 -10.37 8.91 -41.33
C LYS A 19 -9.53 7.98 -40.44
N ARG A 20 -9.50 6.67 -40.76
CA ARG A 20 -8.41 5.75 -40.43
C ARG A 20 -7.07 6.44 -40.73
N ARG A 21 -6.44 7.05 -39.73
CA ARG A 21 -5.03 7.44 -39.77
C ARG A 21 -4.28 6.40 -38.94
N ARG A 22 -3.25 5.83 -39.56
CA ARG A 22 -2.29 4.91 -38.93
C ARG A 22 -1.87 5.49 -37.57
N ILE A 23 -2.34 4.88 -36.49
CA ILE A 23 -1.61 4.91 -35.23
C ILE A 23 -0.34 4.12 -35.54
N THR A 24 0.75 4.83 -35.75
CA THR A 24 2.07 4.23 -35.96
C THR A 24 2.39 3.38 -34.74
N GLY A 25 2.91 2.16 -34.96
CA GLY A 25 3.14 1.15 -33.93
C GLY A 25 3.99 1.59 -32.73
N PHE A 26 4.57 2.79 -32.76
CA PHE A 26 5.32 3.40 -31.66
C PHE A 26 4.45 3.75 -30.44
N LEU A 27 3.22 4.23 -30.62
CA LEU A 27 2.35 4.56 -29.47
C LEU A 27 1.88 3.29 -28.75
N LEU A 28 1.58 2.25 -29.54
CA LEU A 28 1.29 0.91 -29.04
C LEU A 28 2.51 0.28 -28.37
N LEU A 29 3.73 0.48 -28.89
CA LEU A 29 4.97 -0.02 -28.26
C LEU A 29 5.28 0.69 -26.93
N CYS A 30 5.05 2.00 -26.82
CA CYS A 30 5.21 2.72 -25.56
C CYS A 30 4.19 2.29 -24.51
N ILE A 31 2.91 2.15 -24.89
CA ILE A 31 1.87 1.60 -23.99
C ILE A 31 2.21 0.15 -23.61
N TYR A 32 2.69 -0.65 -24.56
CA TYR A 32 3.11 -2.04 -24.33
C TYR A 32 4.33 -2.13 -23.41
N LEU A 33 5.34 -1.27 -23.53
CA LEU A 33 6.51 -1.23 -22.64
C LEU A 33 6.15 -0.73 -21.23
N VAL A 34 5.19 0.19 -21.10
CA VAL A 34 4.67 0.64 -19.80
C VAL A 34 3.85 -0.47 -19.13
N LEU A 35 3.01 -1.19 -19.88
CA LEU A 35 2.19 -2.27 -19.34
C LEU A 35 2.98 -3.57 -19.10
N THR A 36 4.00 -3.88 -19.91
CA THR A 36 4.82 -5.10 -19.72
C THR A 36 5.83 -4.99 -18.57
N ARG A 37 6.12 -3.79 -18.07
CA ARG A 37 6.89 -3.62 -16.83
C ARG A 37 6.13 -4.07 -15.58
N GLU A 38 4.79 -4.12 -15.60
CA GLU A 38 3.99 -4.62 -14.47
C GLU A 38 3.75 -6.13 -14.50
N PHE A 39 3.93 -6.80 -15.64
CA PHE A 39 3.63 -8.24 -15.79
C PHE A 39 4.81 -9.19 -15.56
N LEU A 40 6.02 -8.68 -15.29
CA LEU A 40 7.17 -9.49 -14.86
C LEU A 40 7.21 -9.66 -13.33
N CYS A 41 6.09 -10.06 -12.74
CA CYS A 41 6.08 -10.86 -11.52
C CYS A 41 5.35 -12.16 -11.87
N ALA A 42 6.09 -13.08 -12.46
CA ALA A 42 5.60 -14.40 -12.82
C ALA A 42 5.21 -15.17 -11.55
N SER A 43 3.98 -15.68 -11.57
CA SER A 43 3.42 -16.65 -10.64
C SER A 43 4.27 -17.93 -10.68
N GLY A 44 5.05 -18.18 -9.63
CA GLY A 44 5.71 -19.47 -9.42
C GLY A 44 4.74 -20.47 -8.82
N THR A 45 4.22 -21.40 -9.64
CA THR A 45 3.60 -22.63 -9.15
C THR A 45 4.71 -23.61 -8.76
N GLY A 46 4.92 -23.83 -7.46
CA GLY A 46 5.86 -24.85 -6.99
C GLY A 46 5.89 -24.92 -5.47
N GLN A 47 5.38 -26.03 -4.92
CA GLN A 47 5.61 -26.41 -3.53
C GLN A 47 7.10 -26.67 -3.26
N ALA A 48 7.50 -26.42 -2.00
CA ALA A 48 8.72 -26.83 -1.31
C ALA A 48 9.87 -25.81 -1.21
N GLU A 49 9.93 -25.21 -0.02
CA GLU A 49 11.10 -24.99 0.85
C GLU A 49 12.31 -24.11 0.45
N ARG A 50 12.61 -23.22 1.40
CA ARG A 50 13.93 -22.77 1.92
C ARG A 50 14.71 -21.69 1.13
N GLN A 51 14.82 -20.54 1.79
CA GLN A 51 15.97 -19.61 1.84
C GLN A 51 16.94 -19.58 0.64
N THR A 52 16.97 -18.47 -0.09
CA THR A 52 18.20 -17.95 -0.73
C THR A 52 17.93 -16.48 -1.12
N TYR A 53 18.36 -15.48 -0.34
CA TYR A 53 19.66 -14.81 -0.40
C TYR A 53 20.15 -14.49 -1.83
N CYS A 54 19.78 -13.32 -2.36
CA CYS A 54 20.45 -12.74 -3.54
C CYS A 54 21.61 -11.85 -3.09
N ARG A 55 22.81 -12.41 -3.14
CA ARG A 55 24.10 -11.74 -2.93
C ARG A 55 24.50 -11.03 -4.24
N PHE A 56 24.74 -9.72 -4.19
CA PHE A 56 25.38 -8.97 -5.27
C PHE A 56 26.86 -9.38 -5.37
N HIS A 57 27.32 -9.80 -6.56
CA HIS A 57 28.75 -9.85 -6.88
C HIS A 57 29.06 -8.91 -8.05
N HIS A 58 30.02 -8.03 -7.79
CA HIS A 58 30.66 -7.11 -8.72
C HIS A 58 31.52 -7.85 -9.76
N ALA A 59 31.49 -7.32 -10.98
CA ALA A 59 32.56 -7.17 -11.97
C ALA A 59 33.57 -8.31 -12.24
N ALA A 60 33.64 -8.72 -13.51
CA ALA A 60 34.92 -9.00 -14.19
C ALA A 60 34.79 -8.78 -15.71
N ARG A 61 35.64 -7.90 -16.26
CA ARG A 61 36.04 -7.89 -17.68
C ARG A 61 36.94 -9.10 -17.93
N PHE A 62 36.86 -9.72 -19.10
CA PHE A 62 38.04 -10.23 -19.81
C PHE A 62 37.74 -10.45 -21.31
N THR A 63 38.82 -10.67 -22.03
CA THR A 63 39.18 -10.26 -23.39
C THR A 63 38.64 -11.09 -24.57
N SER A 64 38.81 -10.47 -25.74
CA SER A 64 38.78 -11.00 -27.11
C SER A 64 39.14 -12.48 -27.31
N GLY A 65 38.34 -13.13 -28.16
CA GLY A 65 38.69 -14.41 -28.80
C GLY A 65 38.07 -14.46 -30.19
N SER A 66 38.93 -14.40 -31.21
CA SER A 66 38.61 -14.50 -32.63
C SER A 66 38.22 -15.93 -33.00
N HIS A 67 37.05 -16.11 -33.62
CA HIS A 67 36.81 -17.27 -34.48
C HIS A 67 36.00 -16.87 -35.72
N ARG A 68 36.67 -16.94 -36.88
CA ARG A 68 36.09 -16.86 -38.22
C ARG A 68 35.24 -18.11 -38.47
N SER A 69 33.99 -17.92 -38.87
CA SER A 69 33.23 -18.89 -39.65
C SER A 69 32.62 -18.19 -40.87
N ASN A 70 32.99 -18.69 -42.05
CA ASN A 70 32.53 -18.26 -43.35
C ASN A 70 31.11 -18.77 -43.59
N LEU A 71 30.12 -17.87 -43.59
CA LEU A 71 28.79 -18.14 -44.14
C LEU A 71 28.34 -16.90 -44.92
N ARG A 72 28.25 -17.03 -46.25
CA ARG A 72 27.63 -16.05 -47.15
C ARG A 72 26.11 -16.20 -47.08
N PRO A 73 25.34 -15.14 -46.78
CA PRO A 73 23.93 -15.07 -47.11
C PRO A 73 23.72 -14.37 -48.47
N PRO A 74 22.63 -14.67 -49.18
CA PRO A 74 22.35 -14.16 -50.52
C PRO A 74 21.94 -12.69 -50.53
N ALA A 75 22.17 -12.03 -51.67
CA ALA A 75 21.85 -10.64 -51.93
C ALA A 75 20.34 -10.35 -51.73
N ALA A 76 20.02 -9.47 -50.80
CA ALA A 76 18.70 -8.86 -50.66
C ALA A 76 18.82 -7.37 -51.00
N GLY A 77 18.08 -6.96 -52.04
CA GLY A 77 18.07 -5.59 -52.55
C GLY A 77 17.66 -4.57 -51.49
N MET A 78 18.48 -3.54 -51.35
CA MET A 78 18.23 -2.42 -50.46
C MET A 78 17.31 -1.42 -51.17
N THR A 79 16.00 -1.53 -50.94
CA THR A 79 15.07 -0.44 -51.26
C THR A 79 15.12 0.57 -50.12
N THR A 80 15.78 1.70 -50.37
CA THR A 80 15.74 2.86 -49.48
C THR A 80 14.33 3.46 -49.50
N VAL A 81 13.51 3.12 -48.51
CA VAL A 81 12.31 3.92 -48.21
C VAL A 81 12.77 5.13 -47.41
N GLY A 82 12.89 6.27 -48.08
CA GLY A 82 13.21 7.54 -47.44
C GLY A 82 12.16 7.90 -46.39
N VAL A 83 12.59 8.02 -45.14
CA VAL A 83 11.77 8.57 -44.04
C VAL A 83 12.06 10.08 -43.98
N ALA A 84 11.48 10.83 -44.92
CA ALA A 84 11.47 12.28 -44.86
C ALA A 84 10.20 12.75 -44.12
N GLY A 85 10.39 13.53 -43.06
CA GLY A 85 9.32 14.34 -42.46
C GLY A 85 8.58 13.71 -41.29
N MET A 86 9.21 13.66 -40.11
CA MET A 86 8.47 13.67 -38.85
C MET A 86 8.99 14.86 -38.03
N GLU A 87 8.10 15.84 -37.90
CA GLU A 87 8.26 17.12 -37.23
C GLU A 87 8.88 16.97 -35.82
N LEU A 88 9.87 17.82 -35.51
CA LEU A 88 10.61 17.89 -34.24
C LEU A 88 9.79 17.99 -32.92
N PRO A 89 8.51 18.45 -32.85
CA PRO A 89 7.83 18.63 -31.56
C PRO A 89 7.68 17.36 -30.72
N TRP A 90 7.53 16.20 -31.37
CA TRP A 90 7.29 14.93 -30.68
C TRP A 90 8.56 14.35 -30.06
N ALA A 91 9.73 14.62 -30.65
CA ALA A 91 11.01 14.14 -30.10
C ALA A 91 11.33 14.82 -28.76
N HIS A 92 11.06 16.13 -28.64
CA HIS A 92 11.24 16.88 -27.39
C HIS A 92 10.22 16.47 -26.32
N LEU A 93 8.95 16.25 -26.70
CA LEU A 93 7.93 15.75 -25.77
C LEU A 93 8.27 14.35 -25.24
N CYS A 94 8.75 13.45 -26.10
CA CYS A 94 9.22 12.12 -25.70
C CYS A 94 10.45 12.20 -24.77
N LEU A 95 11.40 13.11 -25.03
CA LEU A 95 12.57 13.31 -24.17
C LEU A 95 12.18 13.91 -22.80
N LEU A 96 11.22 14.83 -22.75
CA LEU A 96 10.69 15.40 -21.51
C LEU A 96 9.92 14.36 -20.68
N LEU A 97 9.12 13.51 -21.33
CA LEU A 97 8.42 12.40 -20.67
C LEU A 97 9.36 11.28 -20.23
N ALA A 98 10.45 11.02 -20.96
CA ALA A 98 11.47 10.06 -20.55
C ALA A 98 12.28 10.59 -19.35
N ALA A 99 12.60 11.88 -19.33
CA ALA A 99 13.30 12.52 -18.21
C ALA A 99 12.44 12.56 -16.94
N SER A 100 11.12 12.78 -17.03
CA SER A 100 10.25 12.70 -15.85
C SER A 100 10.17 11.29 -15.26
N CYS A 101 10.35 10.26 -16.09
CA CYS A 101 10.34 8.85 -15.69
C CYS A 101 11.65 8.41 -15.00
N THR A 102 12.78 9.07 -15.26
CA THR A 102 14.07 8.79 -14.60
C THR A 102 14.27 9.56 -13.29
N LEU A 103 13.44 10.58 -13.04
CA LEU A 103 13.43 11.41 -11.83
C LEU A 103 12.47 10.92 -10.75
N TRP A 104 11.77 9.80 -10.94
CA TRP A 104 11.01 9.14 -9.87
C TRP A 104 11.89 8.06 -9.23
N PRO A 105 12.67 8.36 -8.17
CA PRO A 105 13.24 7.30 -7.38
C PRO A 105 12.07 6.53 -6.76
N ALA A 106 11.77 5.36 -7.31
CA ALA A 106 10.98 4.35 -6.63
C ALA A 106 11.85 3.74 -5.52
N THR A 107 12.26 4.56 -4.54
CA THR A 107 12.82 4.05 -3.30
C THR A 107 11.70 3.35 -2.57
N ARG A 108 11.70 2.01 -2.60
CA ARG A 108 10.87 1.22 -1.69
C ARG A 108 11.27 1.61 -0.27
N SER A 109 10.40 2.30 0.44
CA SER A 109 10.54 2.54 1.87
C SER A 109 9.99 1.33 2.62
N PHE A 110 10.79 0.76 3.52
CA PHE A 110 10.31 -0.28 4.43
C PHE A 110 9.68 0.40 5.66
N GLN A 111 8.63 -0.21 6.19
CA GLN A 111 8.09 0.19 7.47
C GLN A 111 8.86 -0.52 8.59
N HIS A 112 9.38 0.24 9.56
CA HIS A 112 9.95 -0.29 10.78
C HIS A 112 8.97 -0.01 11.92
N VAL A 113 8.22 -1.05 12.30
CA VAL A 113 7.14 -0.97 13.30
C VAL A 113 7.67 -1.44 14.65
N CYS A 114 7.61 -0.57 15.65
CA CYS A 114 8.13 -0.84 16.99
C CYS A 114 6.99 -0.88 18.01
N TYR A 115 7.03 -1.84 18.93
CA TYR A 115 6.11 -1.87 20.07
C TYR A 115 6.73 -1.19 21.29
N LEU A 116 5.96 -0.33 21.94
CA LEU A 116 6.25 0.18 23.28
C LEU A 116 5.22 -0.36 24.25
N ARG A 117 5.68 -1.05 25.30
CA ARG A 117 4.81 -1.60 26.33
C ARG A 117 4.72 -0.64 27.51
N ALA A 118 3.51 -0.20 27.86
CA ALA A 118 3.24 0.60 29.05
C ALA A 118 3.44 -0.26 30.30
N GLU A 119 4.63 -0.23 30.88
CA GLU A 119 4.91 -0.89 32.15
C GLU A 119 4.39 -0.03 33.31
N ASN A 120 3.65 -0.63 34.25
CA ASN A 120 3.05 0.10 35.38
C ASN A 120 2.29 1.38 34.96
N LYS A 121 1.58 1.32 33.81
CA LYS A 121 0.83 2.44 33.23
C LYS A 121 1.69 3.65 32.82
N SER A 122 3.01 3.50 32.71
CA SER A 122 3.94 4.60 32.44
C SER A 122 5.03 4.18 31.46
N LEU A 123 5.48 5.14 30.65
CA LEU A 123 6.69 5.01 29.84
C LEU A 123 7.44 6.35 29.85
N PRO A 124 8.77 6.36 30.04
CA PRO A 124 9.55 7.58 29.91
C PRO A 124 9.73 7.92 28.42
N PHE A 125 8.69 8.48 27.77
CA PHE A 125 8.72 8.81 26.33
C PHE A 125 9.95 9.65 25.93
N ALA A 126 10.49 10.45 26.84
CA ALA A 126 11.74 11.19 26.64
C ALA A 126 12.91 10.29 26.19
N LYS A 127 12.98 9.05 26.69
CA LYS A 127 14.06 8.08 26.39
C LYS A 127 13.82 7.27 25.11
N VAL A 128 12.66 7.41 24.47
CA VAL A 128 12.36 6.71 23.21
C VAL A 128 13.14 7.37 22.09
N ASP A 129 13.99 6.60 21.42
CA ASP A 129 14.61 7.01 20.16
C ASP A 129 13.62 6.80 19.00
N VAL A 130 13.04 7.91 18.55
CA VAL A 130 12.06 7.93 17.46
C VAL A 130 12.70 7.72 16.07
N GLY A 131 14.02 7.86 15.95
CA GLY A 131 14.74 7.69 14.69
C GLY A 131 14.69 6.26 14.16
N LEU A 132 14.61 5.29 15.08
CA LEU A 132 14.60 3.87 14.78
C LEU A 132 13.34 3.43 14.01
N CYS A 133 12.18 4.01 14.32
CA CYS A 133 10.88 3.47 13.91
C CYS A 133 10.16 4.38 12.92
N SER A 134 9.45 3.82 11.94
CA SER A 134 8.47 4.58 11.15
C SER A 134 7.08 4.56 11.79
N HIS A 135 6.77 3.50 12.53
CA HIS A 135 5.54 3.36 13.30
C HIS A 135 5.89 2.95 14.73
N ILE A 136 5.23 3.53 15.71
CA ILE A 136 5.27 3.08 17.10
C ILE A 136 3.87 2.71 17.54
N ILE A 137 3.73 1.50 18.06
CA ILE A 137 2.49 0.95 18.61
C ILE A 137 2.62 0.92 20.13
N LEU A 138 1.80 1.71 20.83
CA LEU A 138 1.72 1.72 22.29
C LEU A 138 0.75 0.64 22.76
N GLY A 139 1.23 -0.33 23.53
CA GLY A 139 0.43 -1.44 24.06
C GLY A 139 0.48 -1.54 25.59
N PHE A 140 -0.52 -2.10 26.26
CA PHE A 140 -1.80 -2.58 25.70
C PHE A 140 -2.96 -1.98 26.44
N ALA A 141 -3.85 -1.32 25.71
CA ALA A 141 -5.20 -1.05 26.18
C ALA A 141 -5.99 -2.37 26.27
N ALA A 142 -7.14 -2.35 26.95
CA ALA A 142 -7.97 -3.52 27.14
C ALA A 142 -9.40 -3.29 26.62
N VAL A 143 -10.20 -4.35 26.67
CA VAL A 143 -11.64 -4.27 26.45
C VAL A 143 -12.33 -4.35 27.81
N ALA A 144 -13.13 -3.34 28.15
CA ALA A 144 -13.90 -3.29 29.38
C ALA A 144 -15.02 -4.34 29.39
N SER A 145 -15.60 -4.59 30.57
CA SER A 145 -16.64 -5.61 30.76
C SER A 145 -17.95 -5.30 30.02
N ASP A 146 -18.23 -4.03 29.74
CA ASP A 146 -19.37 -3.55 28.95
C ASP A 146 -19.10 -3.56 27.43
N GLY A 147 -17.85 -3.81 27.03
CA GLY A 147 -17.37 -3.81 25.65
C GLY A 147 -16.77 -2.49 25.18
N SER A 148 -16.60 -1.46 26.01
CA SER A 148 -15.85 -0.26 25.61
C SER A 148 -14.33 -0.51 25.56
N LEU A 149 -13.60 0.40 24.94
CA LEU A 149 -12.15 0.50 25.10
C LEU A 149 -11.82 0.91 26.55
N ASP A 150 -10.87 0.21 27.16
CA ASP A 150 -10.30 0.50 28.47
C ASP A 150 -8.86 1.00 28.31
N LEU A 151 -8.62 2.24 28.71
CA LEU A 151 -7.31 2.89 28.64
C LEU A 151 -6.55 2.86 29.97
N ASP A 152 -7.13 2.36 31.05
CA ASP A 152 -6.49 2.35 32.36
C ASP A 152 -5.16 1.59 32.37
N PRO A 153 -5.00 0.45 31.67
CA PRO A 153 -3.73 -0.25 31.60
C PRO A 153 -2.61 0.57 30.93
N VAL A 154 -2.96 1.50 30.04
CA VAL A 154 -2.03 2.40 29.35
C VAL A 154 -2.01 3.80 29.96
N GLY A 155 -2.51 4.00 31.19
CA GLY A 155 -2.43 5.30 31.87
C GLY A 155 -3.44 6.35 31.39
N GLY A 156 -4.47 5.94 30.66
CA GLY A 156 -5.58 6.81 30.26
C GLY A 156 -5.26 7.76 29.10
N LEU A 157 -6.24 8.62 28.79
CA LEU A 157 -6.17 9.52 27.64
C LEU A 157 -5.02 10.55 27.74
N GLN A 158 -4.66 11.00 28.94
CA GLN A 158 -3.55 11.94 29.14
C GLN A 158 -2.20 11.32 28.77
N HIS A 159 -2.01 10.03 29.07
CA HIS A 159 -0.79 9.32 28.69
C HIS A 159 -0.74 9.10 27.17
N LEU A 160 -1.88 8.82 26.51
CA LEU A 160 -1.95 8.80 25.04
C LEU A 160 -1.64 10.17 24.42
N ALA A 161 -2.12 11.26 25.01
CA ALA A 161 -1.80 12.61 24.53
C ALA A 161 -0.29 12.91 24.67
N SER A 162 0.34 12.44 25.76
CA SER A 162 1.79 12.54 25.97
C SER A 162 2.57 11.69 24.97
N PHE A 163 2.08 10.48 24.65
CA PHE A 163 2.62 9.63 23.61
C PHE A 163 2.58 10.32 22.24
N ALA A 164 1.50 11.02 21.91
CA ALA A 164 1.38 11.78 20.67
C ALA A 164 2.43 12.89 20.50
N LEU A 165 3.02 13.38 21.60
CA LEU A 165 4.08 14.39 21.56
C LEU A 165 5.39 13.86 20.95
N LEU A 166 5.57 12.53 20.84
CA LEU A 166 6.71 11.92 20.13
C LEU A 166 6.86 12.45 18.70
N ARG A 167 5.74 12.80 18.05
CA ARG A 167 5.71 13.37 16.70
C ARG A 167 6.45 14.71 16.60
N ARG A 168 6.63 15.46 17.70
CA ARG A 168 7.44 16.69 17.71
C ARG A 168 8.91 16.43 17.36
N ARG A 169 9.42 15.23 17.66
CA ARG A 169 10.81 14.83 17.37
C ARG A 169 10.97 14.20 15.99
N LYS A 170 9.89 13.63 15.43
CA LYS A 170 9.85 13.02 14.10
C LYS A 170 8.45 13.23 13.48
N PRO A 171 8.26 14.27 12.62
CA PRO A 171 6.93 14.66 12.14
C PRO A 171 6.19 13.60 11.31
N ASP A 172 6.93 12.73 10.60
CA ASP A 172 6.40 11.64 9.77
C ASP A 172 6.10 10.35 10.56
N LEU A 173 6.41 10.33 11.87
CA LEU A 173 6.19 9.19 12.75
C LEU A 173 4.69 8.87 12.91
N LYS A 174 4.36 7.60 12.66
CA LYS A 174 3.01 7.06 12.88
C LYS A 174 2.88 6.47 14.27
N LEU A 175 1.84 6.87 14.99
CA LEU A 175 1.61 6.49 16.38
C LEU A 175 0.28 5.76 16.51
N MET A 176 0.30 4.52 17.00
CA MET A 176 -0.88 3.65 17.06
C MET A 176 -1.10 3.16 18.49
N LEU A 177 -2.34 2.77 18.80
CA LEU A 177 -2.70 2.12 20.07
C LEU A 177 -2.96 0.64 19.82
N SER A 178 -2.35 -0.25 20.61
CA SER A 178 -2.68 -1.67 20.62
C SER A 178 -3.66 -2.01 21.73
N VAL A 179 -4.63 -2.88 21.42
CA VAL A 179 -5.61 -3.42 22.37
C VAL A 179 -5.42 -4.93 22.46
N GLY A 180 -5.20 -5.47 23.66
CA GLY A 180 -5.05 -6.92 23.88
C GLY A 180 -3.70 -7.34 24.47
N GLY A 181 -2.95 -8.16 23.73
CA GLY A 181 -1.75 -8.85 24.16
C GLY A 181 -2.02 -10.09 25.03
N GLY A 182 -0.96 -10.83 25.38
CA GLY A 182 -1.01 -12.12 26.09
C GLY A 182 -1.72 -12.18 27.46
N GLY A 183 -2.28 -11.08 27.96
CA GLY A 183 -3.15 -11.01 29.13
C GLY A 183 -4.48 -10.24 28.94
N GLY A 184 -4.67 -9.59 27.78
CA GLY A 184 -5.81 -8.70 27.49
C GLY A 184 -7.06 -9.37 26.90
N ASN A 185 -7.10 -10.71 26.85
CA ASN A 185 -8.12 -11.45 26.09
C ASN A 185 -9.53 -11.52 26.74
N LYS A 186 -9.69 -11.19 28.03
CA LYS A 186 -10.83 -11.63 28.86
C LYS A 186 -12.20 -11.21 28.30
N ASN A 187 -12.26 -10.06 27.62
CA ASN A 187 -13.51 -9.48 27.12
C ASN A 187 -13.60 -9.39 25.60
N PHE A 188 -12.55 -9.72 24.84
CA PHE A 188 -12.57 -9.69 23.37
C PHE A 188 -13.72 -10.53 22.80
N LYS A 189 -13.82 -11.77 23.28
CA LYS A 189 -14.89 -12.70 22.88
C LYS A 189 -16.28 -12.11 23.14
N LYS A 190 -16.51 -11.56 24.33
CA LYS A 190 -17.81 -10.94 24.69
C LYS A 190 -18.09 -9.71 23.85
N MET A 191 -17.06 -8.93 23.54
CA MET A 191 -17.19 -7.73 22.72
C MET A 191 -17.60 -8.06 21.30
N VAL A 192 -16.94 -9.00 20.63
CA VAL A 192 -17.28 -9.36 19.24
C VAL A 192 -18.60 -10.13 19.12
N ALA A 193 -19.00 -10.87 20.16
CA ALA A 193 -20.22 -11.69 20.15
C ALA A 193 -21.52 -10.88 20.19
N GLY A 194 -21.49 -9.58 20.52
CA GLY A 194 -22.70 -8.78 20.67
C GLY A 194 -22.62 -7.45 19.91
N ALA A 195 -23.53 -7.22 18.97
CA ALA A 195 -23.55 -6.01 18.13
C ALA A 195 -23.50 -4.69 18.93
N SER A 196 -24.21 -4.62 20.07
CA SER A 196 -24.16 -3.46 20.97
C SER A 196 -22.77 -3.25 21.58
N ARG A 197 -22.09 -4.32 22.00
CA ARG A 197 -20.74 -4.27 22.56
C ARG A 197 -19.70 -3.92 21.50
N THR A 198 -19.78 -4.52 20.32
CA THR A 198 -18.95 -4.17 19.16
C THR A 198 -19.09 -2.68 18.82
N ARG A 199 -20.32 -2.15 18.80
CA ARG A 199 -20.57 -0.72 18.53
C ARG A 199 -19.96 0.17 19.62
N ARG A 200 -20.10 -0.20 20.90
CA ARG A 200 -19.46 0.53 22.02
C ARG A 200 -17.94 0.54 21.90
N PHE A 201 -17.34 -0.60 21.60
CA PHE A 201 -15.91 -0.72 21.37
C PHE A 201 -15.44 0.22 20.26
N ILE A 202 -16.07 0.13 19.09
CA ILE A 202 -15.73 0.95 17.92
C ILE A 202 -15.84 2.45 18.25
N PHE A 203 -16.95 2.87 18.85
CA PHE A 203 -17.17 4.28 19.16
C PHE A 203 -16.14 4.82 20.16
N SER A 204 -15.91 4.09 21.26
CA SER A 204 -14.94 4.50 22.28
C SER A 204 -13.50 4.48 21.75
N ALA A 205 -13.14 3.50 20.91
CA ALA A 205 -11.83 3.44 20.28
C ALA A 205 -11.59 4.61 19.30
N VAL A 206 -12.52 4.85 18.37
CA VAL A 206 -12.44 6.00 17.45
C VAL A 206 -12.35 7.32 18.22
N SER A 207 -13.15 7.48 19.28
CA SER A 207 -13.13 8.69 20.11
C SER A 207 -11.77 8.91 20.76
N ALA A 208 -11.19 7.88 21.39
CA ALA A 208 -9.88 7.95 22.03
C ALA A 208 -8.75 8.29 21.04
N LEU A 209 -8.73 7.63 19.88
CA LEU A 209 -7.71 7.87 18.85
C LEU A 209 -7.78 9.30 18.31
N ARG A 210 -9.00 9.82 18.06
CA ARG A 210 -9.20 11.20 17.61
C ARG A 210 -8.78 12.21 18.68
N ALA A 211 -9.15 11.98 19.93
CA ALA A 211 -8.82 12.86 21.04
C ALA A 211 -7.30 12.93 21.27
N ALA A 212 -6.59 11.81 21.16
CA ALA A 212 -5.13 11.75 21.29
C ALA A 212 -4.37 12.01 19.98
N ARG A 213 -5.05 12.17 18.83
CA ARG A 213 -4.46 12.33 17.49
C ARG A 213 -3.51 11.19 17.08
N LEU A 214 -3.92 9.96 17.37
CA LEU A 214 -3.22 8.74 16.96
C LEU A 214 -3.61 8.34 15.53
N ASP A 215 -2.67 7.73 14.81
CA ASP A 215 -2.78 7.35 13.40
C ASP A 215 -3.48 6.00 13.18
N GLY A 216 -3.63 5.18 14.22
CA GLY A 216 -4.22 3.86 14.04
C GLY A 216 -4.46 3.05 15.31
N LEU A 217 -5.14 1.92 15.10
CA LEU A 217 -5.48 0.92 16.10
C LEU A 217 -4.88 -0.42 15.67
N ASP A 218 -4.25 -1.09 16.62
CA ASP A 218 -3.75 -2.45 16.50
C ASP A 218 -4.61 -3.37 17.40
N LEU A 219 -5.08 -4.49 16.85
CA LEU A 219 -5.92 -5.44 17.58
C LEU A 219 -5.14 -6.73 17.80
N ASP A 220 -4.56 -6.84 18.99
CA ASP A 220 -3.71 -7.95 19.40
C ASP A 220 -4.52 -8.98 20.21
N TRP A 221 -5.55 -9.55 19.57
CA TRP A 221 -6.35 -10.61 20.20
C TRP A 221 -5.67 -11.96 20.03
N GLU A 222 -5.10 -12.45 21.12
CA GLU A 222 -4.36 -13.71 21.19
C GLU A 222 -5.13 -14.79 21.98
N PHE A 223 -5.84 -15.73 21.35
CA PHE A 223 -6.23 -15.76 19.94
C PHE A 223 -7.74 -15.99 19.81
N PRO A 224 -8.40 -15.48 18.75
CA PRO A 224 -9.77 -15.84 18.45
C PRO A 224 -9.88 -17.34 18.19
N LYS A 225 -10.97 -17.97 18.67
CA LYS A 225 -11.29 -19.36 18.34
C LYS A 225 -12.08 -19.42 17.04
N VAL A 226 -12.28 -20.63 16.50
CA VAL A 226 -13.03 -20.85 15.24
C VAL A 226 -14.40 -20.18 15.25
N LEU A 227 -15.14 -20.28 16.36
CA LEU A 227 -16.48 -19.66 16.50
C LEU A 227 -16.44 -18.14 16.57
N ASP A 228 -15.28 -17.55 16.85
CA ASP A 228 -15.09 -16.11 16.97
C ASP A 228 -14.67 -15.46 15.64
N ALA A 229 -14.33 -16.25 14.62
CA ALA A 229 -13.76 -15.75 13.36
C ALA A 229 -14.72 -14.82 12.60
N VAL A 230 -15.97 -15.23 12.40
CA VAL A 230 -16.98 -14.42 11.70
C VAL A 230 -17.24 -13.08 12.39
N PRO A 231 -17.56 -13.02 13.70
CA PRO A 231 -17.79 -11.75 14.36
C PRO A 231 -16.51 -10.88 14.45
N PHE A 232 -15.33 -11.49 14.54
CA PHE A 232 -14.07 -10.74 14.49
C PHE A 232 -13.82 -10.11 13.12
N VAL A 233 -14.02 -10.85 12.02
CA VAL A 233 -13.91 -10.30 10.66
C VAL A 233 -14.92 -9.17 10.43
N HIS A 234 -16.14 -9.30 10.96
CA HIS A 234 -17.12 -8.23 10.91
C HIS A 234 -16.61 -6.95 11.63
N LEU A 235 -16.06 -7.08 12.83
CA LEU A 235 -15.41 -5.96 13.54
C LEU A 235 -14.33 -5.30 12.68
N LEU A 236 -13.43 -6.08 12.09
CA LEU A 236 -12.34 -5.57 11.26
C LEU A 236 -12.85 -4.79 10.04
N LYS A 237 -13.86 -5.31 9.34
CA LYS A 237 -14.48 -4.63 8.19
C LYS A 237 -15.06 -3.27 8.57
N VAL A 238 -15.75 -3.19 9.71
CA VAL A 238 -16.34 -1.93 10.18
C VAL A 238 -15.25 -0.94 10.57
N LEU A 239 -14.20 -1.37 11.29
CA LEU A 239 -13.09 -0.52 11.67
C LEU A 239 -12.34 0.04 10.44
N ILE A 240 -12.05 -0.80 9.45
CA ILE A 240 -11.41 -0.39 8.19
C ILE A 240 -12.28 0.66 7.49
N SER A 241 -13.59 0.40 7.34
CA SER A 241 -14.50 1.36 6.69
C SER A 241 -14.55 2.71 7.41
N LEU A 242 -14.51 2.72 8.75
CA LEU A 242 -14.54 3.96 9.53
C LEU A 242 -13.21 4.72 9.46
N PHE A 243 -12.08 4.02 9.50
CA PHE A 243 -10.78 4.67 9.46
C PHE A 243 -10.47 5.25 8.08
N SER A 244 -10.87 4.56 7.00
CA SER A 244 -10.77 5.10 5.64
C SER A 244 -11.57 6.40 5.45
N ALA A 245 -12.67 6.58 6.20
CA ALA A 245 -13.50 7.79 6.13
C ALA A 245 -13.03 8.91 7.08
N LEU A 246 -12.15 8.63 8.03
CA LEU A 246 -11.74 9.56 9.09
C LEU A 246 -10.28 10.02 9.01
N ILE A 247 -9.42 9.25 8.33
CA ILE A 247 -7.96 9.47 8.25
C ILE A 247 -7.51 9.71 6.79
N GLY A 248 -8.42 9.55 5.82
CA GLY A 248 -8.22 9.86 4.41
C GLY A 248 -8.53 11.31 4.06
#